data_AF-A0A6A5HTR1-F1
#
_entry.id   AF-A0A6A5HTR1-F1
#
_cell.length_a   1.000
_cell.length_b   1.000
_cell.length_c   1.000
_cell.angle_alpha   90.00
_cell.angle_beta   90.00
_cell.angle_gamma   90.00
#
_symmetry.space_group_name_H-M   'P 1'
#
loop_
_entity.id
_entity.type
_entity.pdbx_description
1 polymer ?
#
loop_
_entity_poly.entity_id
_entity_poly.type
_entity_poly.pdbx_seq_one_letter_code
_entity_poly.pdbx_strand_id
1 'polypeptide(L)'
;MLFDLQVEFKMLAIRHNGSEDENLLFNEMSSNFGLIEYLSISNVYDHSFRLVFTSWPQEITIMRSAWFTLKYVLACTCTRITLKGSRLGNKDLDEVLRKWKAGGFGNMERLKIYSKNIKNNRTKILGMSLSELEGKVIQSENGLKKATITTNVRSIEMSVTPFE
;
A
#
# COMPACT_ATOMS: atom_id res chain seq x y z
N MET A 1 -14.07 24.87 4.11
CA MET A 1 -12.94 23.95 4.33
C MET A 1 -13.48 22.77 5.14
N LEU A 2 -13.47 21.55 4.58
CA LEU A 2 -14.16 20.39 5.17
C LEU A 2 -13.45 19.82 6.42
N PHE A 3 -12.19 20.19 6.61
CA PHE A 3 -11.38 19.85 7.78
C PHE A 3 -11.11 21.14 8.54
N ASP A 4 -11.70 21.29 9.71
CA ASP A 4 -11.22 22.28 10.67
C ASP A 4 -9.88 21.77 11.21
N LEU A 5 -8.80 22.54 11.01
CA LEU A 5 -7.41 22.14 11.30
C LEU A 5 -7.14 21.88 12.79
N GLN A 6 -8.15 22.05 13.65
CA GLN A 6 -8.07 21.84 15.10
C GLN A 6 -8.40 20.41 15.56
N VAL A 7 -8.86 19.52 14.69
CA VAL A 7 -9.22 18.15 15.08
C VAL A 7 -8.36 17.12 14.33
N GLU A 8 -7.58 16.34 15.05
CA GLU A 8 -6.93 15.14 14.50
C GLU A 8 -8.00 14.13 14.08
N PHE A 9 -8.05 13.79 12.79
CA PHE A 9 -8.99 12.80 12.29
C PHE A 9 -8.37 11.41 12.44
N LYS A 10 -8.78 10.72 13.50
CA LYS A 10 -8.36 9.34 13.75
C LYS A 10 -8.68 8.39 12.59
N MET A 11 -9.82 8.58 11.93
CA MET A 11 -10.26 7.68 10.86
C MET A 11 -11.14 8.40 9.84
N LEU A 12 -10.82 8.21 8.56
CA LEU A 12 -11.67 8.56 7.43
C LEU A 12 -12.02 7.30 6.64
N ALA A 13 -13.31 7.01 6.52
CA ALA A 13 -13.83 5.93 5.70
C ALA A 13 -14.56 6.51 4.48
N ILE A 14 -14.06 6.20 3.29
CA ILE A 14 -14.64 6.61 2.01
C ILE A 14 -15.32 5.40 1.39
N ARG A 15 -16.57 5.58 0.97
CA ARG A 15 -17.29 4.65 0.12
C ARG A 15 -17.64 5.36 -1.18
N HIS A 16 -16.96 5.01 -2.27
CA HIS A 16 -17.22 5.64 -3.56
C HIS A 16 -18.26 4.81 -4.34
N ASN A 17 -19.22 5.49 -4.96
CA ASN A 17 -20.31 4.85 -5.69
C ASN A 17 -20.16 4.96 -7.20
N GLY A 18 -19.19 5.73 -7.70
CA GLY A 18 -18.90 5.84 -9.15
C GLY A 18 -19.28 7.16 -9.79
N SER A 19 -19.69 8.18 -9.03
CA SER A 19 -20.08 9.48 -9.60
C SER A 19 -18.87 10.40 -9.80
N GLU A 20 -18.89 11.21 -10.88
CA GLU A 20 -17.81 12.17 -11.16
C GLU A 20 -17.68 13.24 -10.08
N ASP A 21 -18.79 13.66 -9.47
CA ASP A 21 -18.81 14.65 -8.38
C ASP A 21 -18.06 14.17 -7.13
N GLU A 22 -18.12 12.87 -6.82
CA GLU A 22 -17.37 12.29 -5.70
C GLU A 22 -15.85 12.36 -5.98
N ASN A 23 -15.40 12.19 -7.23
CA ASN A 23 -13.98 12.30 -7.59
C ASN A 23 -13.40 13.69 -7.34
N LEU A 24 -14.16 14.75 -7.67
CA LEU A 24 -13.74 16.13 -7.44
C LEU A 24 -13.59 16.42 -5.95
N LEU A 25 -14.58 16.01 -5.15
CA LEU A 25 -14.54 16.14 -3.69
C LEU A 25 -13.35 15.40 -3.08
N PHE A 26 -13.03 14.18 -3.54
CA PHE A 26 -11.89 13.45 -3.01
C PHE A 26 -10.55 14.07 -3.37
N ASN A 27 -10.40 14.62 -4.58
CA ASN A 27 -9.18 15.30 -4.97
C ASN A 27 -8.96 16.57 -4.12
N GLU A 28 -10.02 17.33 -3.81
CA GLU A 28 -9.93 18.49 -2.92
C GLU A 28 -9.50 18.07 -1.49
N MET A 29 -10.09 17.00 -0.96
CA MET A 29 -9.78 16.47 0.37
C MET A 29 -8.39 15.82 0.48
N SER A 30 -7.82 15.36 -0.64
CA SER A 30 -6.53 14.64 -0.66
C SER A 30 -5.36 15.42 -0.07
N SER A 31 -5.45 16.75 -0.09
CA SER A 31 -4.47 17.67 0.50
C SER A 31 -4.35 17.53 2.02
N ASN A 32 -5.41 17.05 2.67
CA ASN A 32 -5.50 16.91 4.12
C ASN A 32 -5.31 15.46 4.60
N PHE A 33 -5.06 14.49 3.71
CA PHE A 33 -4.86 13.10 4.12
C PHE A 33 -3.65 12.89 5.03
N GLY A 34 -2.65 13.77 4.96
CA GLY A 34 -1.53 13.82 5.91
C GLY A 34 -1.92 14.04 7.36
N LEU A 35 -3.12 14.57 7.63
CA LEU A 35 -3.65 14.81 8.97
C LEU A 35 -4.48 13.63 9.50
N ILE A 36 -4.60 12.56 8.71
CA ILE A 36 -5.46 11.41 9.01
C ILE A 36 -4.58 10.23 9.43
N GLU A 37 -4.90 9.63 10.58
CA GLU A 37 -4.22 8.42 11.05
C GLU A 37 -4.60 7.23 10.16
N TYR A 38 -5.89 6.96 9.98
CA TYR A 38 -6.35 5.81 9.20
C TYR A 38 -7.32 6.18 8.07
N LEU A 39 -6.94 5.88 6.83
CA LEU A 39 -7.79 6.01 5.65
C LEU A 39 -8.27 4.64 5.15
N SER A 40 -9.58 4.44 5.10
CA SER A 40 -10.19 3.28 4.46
C SER A 40 -10.98 3.68 3.23
N ILE A 41 -10.59 3.19 2.06
CA ILE A 41 -11.34 3.39 0.82
C ILE A 41 -12.01 2.07 0.43
N SER A 42 -13.32 2.13 0.24
CA SER A 42 -14.14 1.00 -0.17
C SER A 42 -15.01 1.37 -1.37
N ASN A 43 -15.26 0.36 -2.21
CA ASN A 43 -16.07 0.43 -3.42
C ASN A 43 -15.57 1.40 -4.52
N VAL A 44 -15.17 0.87 -5.67
CA VAL A 44 -15.08 1.64 -6.91
C VAL A 44 -15.43 0.67 -8.04
N TYR A 45 -16.69 0.70 -8.52
CA TYR A 45 -17.11 -0.04 -9.72
C TYR A 45 -16.60 0.61 -11.00
N ASP A 46 -16.27 1.89 -10.92
CA ASP A 46 -15.74 2.64 -12.03
C ASP A 46 -14.24 2.35 -12.26
N HIS A 47 -13.91 1.93 -13.48
CA HIS A 47 -12.54 1.75 -13.92
C HIS A 47 -11.82 3.07 -14.22
N SER A 48 -12.55 4.20 -14.34
CA SER A 48 -11.97 5.54 -14.52
C SER A 48 -11.63 6.27 -13.22
N PHE A 49 -11.98 5.73 -12.06
CA PHE A 49 -11.63 6.34 -10.77
C PHE A 49 -10.12 6.55 -10.65
N ARG A 50 -9.75 7.81 -10.42
CA ARG A 50 -8.38 8.24 -10.16
C ARG A 50 -8.39 9.23 -9.02
N LEU A 51 -7.83 8.80 -7.90
CA LEU A 51 -7.52 9.69 -6.79
C LEU A 51 -6.07 10.12 -6.89
N VAL A 52 -5.83 11.43 -6.89
CA VAL A 52 -4.48 11.99 -6.83
C VAL A 52 -4.14 12.24 -5.36
N PHE A 53 -3.19 11.47 -4.82
CA PHE A 53 -2.67 11.72 -3.48
C PHE A 53 -1.66 12.86 -3.54
N THR A 54 -1.99 13.98 -2.89
CA THR A 54 -1.08 15.11 -2.66
C THR A 54 -0.41 15.02 -1.29
N SER A 55 -1.05 14.33 -0.34
CA SER A 55 -0.50 13.90 0.95
C SER A 55 -0.97 12.46 1.25
N TRP A 56 -0.34 11.83 2.24
CA TRP A 56 -0.61 10.43 2.60
C TRP A 56 -0.97 10.29 4.08
N PRO A 57 -1.97 9.45 4.42
CA PRO A 57 -2.26 9.11 5.81
C PRO A 57 -1.16 8.22 6.40
N GLN A 58 -1.19 8.02 7.71
CA GLN A 58 -0.27 7.06 8.35
C GLN A 58 -0.59 5.63 7.90
N GLU A 59 -1.85 5.25 7.96
CA GLU A 59 -2.35 3.94 7.55
C GLU A 59 -3.36 4.04 6.42
N ILE A 60 -3.27 3.11 5.47
CA ILE A 60 -4.25 3.01 4.39
C ILE A 60 -4.71 1.58 4.15
N THR A 61 -6.03 1.43 4.01
CA THR A 61 -6.67 0.20 3.53
C THR A 61 -7.53 0.51 2.33
N ILE A 62 -7.26 -0.12 1.19
CA ILE A 62 -8.03 0.05 -0.05
C ILE A 62 -8.62 -1.29 -0.48
N MET A 63 -9.95 -1.36 -0.51
CA MET A 63 -10.69 -2.46 -1.10
C MET A 63 -10.87 -2.22 -2.60
N ARG A 64 -10.80 -3.28 -3.41
CA ARG A 64 -10.85 -3.20 -4.89
C ARG A 64 -9.78 -2.26 -5.47
N SER A 65 -8.56 -2.38 -4.94
CA SER A 65 -7.38 -1.55 -5.25
C SER A 65 -6.77 -1.77 -6.64
N ALA A 66 -7.56 -2.14 -7.64
CA ALA A 66 -7.07 -2.37 -9.01
C ALA A 66 -6.52 -1.10 -9.68
N TRP A 67 -7.02 0.07 -9.28
CA TRP A 67 -6.57 1.39 -9.74
C TRP A 67 -5.31 1.88 -8.99
N PHE A 68 -4.98 1.28 -7.85
CA PHE A 68 -3.81 1.64 -7.05
C PHE A 68 -2.55 0.95 -7.61
N THR A 69 -1.88 1.65 -8.52
CA THR A 69 -0.69 1.19 -9.26
C THR A 69 0.58 1.12 -8.43
N LEU A 70 1.63 0.51 -8.99
CA LEU A 70 2.97 0.48 -8.43
C LEU A 70 3.50 1.89 -8.14
N LYS A 71 3.23 2.86 -9.04
CA LYS A 71 3.62 4.27 -8.84
C LYS A 71 3.09 4.82 -7.53
N TYR A 72 1.84 4.52 -7.18
CA TYR A 72 1.26 4.95 -5.89
C TYR A 72 1.94 4.28 -4.71
N VAL A 73 2.18 2.95 -4.79
CA VAL A 73 2.90 2.24 -3.73
C VAL A 73 4.27 2.87 -3.49
N LEU A 74 5.06 3.09 -4.56
CA LEU A 74 6.41 3.65 -4.47
C LEU A 74 6.43 5.10 -3.95
N ALA A 75 5.33 5.84 -4.04
CA ALA A 75 5.19 7.21 -3.58
C ALA A 75 4.55 7.34 -2.17
N CYS A 76 3.86 6.31 -1.67
CA CYS A 76 3.24 6.30 -0.33
C CYS A 76 4.32 6.50 0.74
N THR A 77 4.09 7.45 1.64
CA THR A 77 4.88 7.63 2.88
C THR A 77 4.24 6.94 4.09
N CYS A 78 3.20 6.15 3.83
CA CYS A 78 2.37 5.43 4.78
C CYS A 78 3.20 4.41 5.58
N THR A 79 2.91 4.25 6.88
CA THR A 79 3.52 3.23 7.74
C THR A 79 2.91 1.86 7.48
N ARG A 80 1.60 1.81 7.21
CA ARG A 80 0.87 0.55 6.96
C ARG A 80 -0.01 0.65 5.74
N ILE A 81 0.17 -0.27 4.81
CA ILE A 81 -0.57 -0.32 3.54
C ILE A 81 -1.25 -1.69 3.42
N THR A 82 -2.57 -1.71 3.23
CA THR A 82 -3.33 -2.90 2.89
C THR A 82 -4.12 -2.71 1.60
N LEU A 83 -3.76 -3.46 0.56
CA LEU A 83 -4.41 -3.42 -0.75
C LEU A 83 -5.16 -4.72 -1.00
N LYS A 84 -6.49 -4.70 -1.06
CA LYS A 84 -7.31 -5.88 -1.40
C LYS A 84 -7.82 -5.79 -2.84
N GLY A 85 -7.64 -6.85 -3.63
CA GLY A 85 -8.08 -6.88 -5.02
C GLY A 85 -7.22 -6.02 -5.95
N SER A 86 -5.93 -5.91 -5.66
CA SER A 86 -4.96 -5.16 -6.46
C SER A 86 -4.66 -5.85 -7.80
N ARG A 87 -4.06 -5.11 -8.74
CA ARG A 87 -3.46 -5.65 -9.98
C ARG A 87 -1.94 -5.85 -9.90
N LEU A 88 -1.31 -5.53 -8.77
CA LEU A 88 0.12 -5.72 -8.56
C LEU A 88 0.50 -7.21 -8.62
N GLY A 89 1.50 -7.55 -9.43
CA GLY A 89 2.02 -8.91 -9.59
C GLY A 89 3.45 -9.05 -9.09
N ASN A 90 4.04 -10.24 -9.32
CA ASN A 90 5.38 -10.57 -8.83
C ASN A 90 6.46 -9.54 -9.23
N LYS A 91 6.42 -8.98 -10.45
CA LYS A 91 7.40 -7.97 -10.88
C LYS A 91 7.28 -6.68 -10.08
N ASP A 92 6.05 -6.21 -9.85
CA ASP A 92 5.81 -5.01 -9.04
C ASP A 92 6.28 -5.23 -7.59
N LEU A 93 6.04 -6.43 -7.05
CA LEU A 93 6.51 -6.80 -5.71
C LEU A 93 8.03 -6.88 -5.62
N ASP A 94 8.72 -7.38 -6.65
CA ASP A 94 10.18 -7.37 -6.73
C ASP A 94 10.73 -5.95 -6.63
N GLU A 95 10.14 -5.00 -7.37
CA GLU A 95 10.53 -3.60 -7.32
C GLU A 95 10.29 -2.96 -5.95
N VAL A 96 9.12 -3.21 -5.35
CA VAL A 96 8.79 -2.70 -4.01
C VAL A 96 9.76 -3.24 -2.95
N LEU A 97 10.03 -4.55 -2.94
CA LEU A 97 10.93 -5.14 -1.95
C LEU A 97 12.39 -4.75 -2.18
N ARG A 98 12.83 -4.55 -3.42
CA ARG A 98 14.17 -3.99 -3.71
C ARG A 98 14.30 -2.56 -3.20
N LYS A 99 13.30 -1.71 -3.45
CA LYS A 99 13.31 -0.33 -2.94
C LYS A 99 13.32 -0.31 -1.40
N TRP A 100 12.57 -1.19 -0.75
CA TRP A 100 12.62 -1.33 0.71
C TRP A 100 14.01 -1.77 1.19
N LYS A 101 14.62 -2.77 0.54
CA LYS A 101 15.99 -3.22 0.89
C LYS A 101 17.01 -2.08 0.75
N ALA A 102 16.91 -1.26 -0.29
CA ALA A 102 17.78 -0.10 -0.52
C ALA A 102 17.54 1.07 0.47
N GLY A 103 16.71 0.89 1.50
CA GLY A 103 16.43 1.92 2.52
C GLY A 103 15.24 2.83 2.19
N GLY A 104 14.52 2.56 1.11
CA GLY A 104 13.24 3.21 0.83
C GLY A 104 12.15 2.82 1.85
N PHE A 105 11.05 3.57 1.85
CA PHE A 105 9.93 3.38 2.77
C PHE A 105 10.33 3.52 4.25
N GLY A 106 10.92 4.66 4.60
CA GLY A 106 11.53 4.92 5.91
C GLY A 106 10.66 4.57 7.12
N ASN A 107 9.35 4.80 7.06
CA ASN A 107 8.46 4.56 8.21
C ASN A 107 7.58 3.31 8.04
N MET A 108 7.84 2.48 7.03
CA MET A 108 7.00 1.32 6.76
C MET A 108 7.15 0.28 7.86
N GLU A 109 6.02 -0.08 8.44
CA GLU A 109 5.86 -1.16 9.39
C GLU A 109 5.23 -2.38 8.72
N ARG A 110 4.34 -2.15 7.74
CA ARG A 110 3.59 -3.24 7.12
C ARG A 110 3.12 -2.94 5.70
N LEU A 111 3.38 -3.87 4.79
CA LEU A 111 2.77 -3.90 3.47
C LEU A 111 2.03 -5.21 3.28
N LYS A 112 0.72 -5.17 3.00
CA LYS A 112 -0.10 -6.34 2.69
C LYS A 112 -0.83 -6.15 1.38
N ILE A 113 -0.59 -7.05 0.42
CA ILE A 113 -1.20 -6.99 -0.90
C ILE A 113 -1.91 -8.31 -1.18
N TYR A 114 -3.18 -8.21 -1.55
CA TYR A 114 -3.96 -9.31 -2.13
C TYR A 114 -4.21 -9.02 -3.60
N SER A 115 -3.70 -9.89 -4.48
CA SER A 115 -3.87 -9.77 -5.92
C SER A 115 -3.93 -11.13 -6.61
N LYS A 116 -4.84 -11.27 -7.58
CA LYS A 116 -4.89 -12.42 -8.49
C LYS A 116 -3.65 -12.54 -9.39
N ASN A 117 -2.85 -11.48 -9.48
CA ASN A 117 -1.63 -11.43 -10.29
C ASN A 117 -0.39 -11.91 -9.52
N ILE A 118 -0.49 -12.11 -8.21
CA ILE A 118 0.51 -12.82 -7.42
C ILE A 118 0.36 -14.30 -7.71
N LYS A 119 1.37 -14.88 -8.36
CA LYS A 119 1.33 -16.26 -8.86
C LYS A 119 2.59 -16.99 -8.44
N ASN A 120 2.45 -18.26 -8.07
CA ASN A 120 3.61 -19.14 -7.97
C ASN A 120 4.02 -19.58 -9.38
N ASN A 121 4.81 -18.76 -10.05
CA ASN A 121 5.31 -19.01 -11.40
C ASN A 121 6.83 -18.74 -11.45
N ARG A 122 7.43 -18.81 -12.64
CA ARG A 122 8.88 -18.60 -12.82
C ARG A 122 9.35 -17.17 -12.52
N THR A 123 8.45 -16.22 -12.28
CA THR A 123 8.81 -14.84 -11.94
C THR A 123 9.30 -14.79 -10.51
N LYS A 124 10.56 -14.41 -10.35
CA LYS A 124 11.24 -14.31 -9.07
C LYS A 124 11.00 -12.94 -8.42
N ILE A 125 10.97 -12.93 -7.11
CA ILE A 125 10.94 -11.76 -6.24
C ILE A 125 12.17 -11.86 -5.34
N LEU A 126 13.06 -10.87 -5.38
CA LEU A 126 14.38 -10.91 -4.76
C LEU A 126 15.21 -12.16 -5.15
N GLY A 127 15.04 -12.64 -6.39
CA GLY A 127 15.71 -13.84 -6.88
C GLY A 127 15.11 -15.17 -6.41
N MET A 128 14.05 -15.14 -5.59
CA MET A 128 13.35 -16.28 -5.00
C MET A 128 11.97 -16.48 -5.64
N SER A 129 11.50 -17.72 -5.71
CA SER A 129 10.10 -18.04 -5.99
C SER A 129 9.18 -17.60 -4.85
N LEU A 130 7.88 -17.53 -5.11
CA LEU A 130 6.91 -17.14 -4.07
C LEU A 130 6.94 -18.10 -2.87
N SER A 131 7.09 -19.40 -3.13
CA SER A 131 7.22 -20.44 -2.10
C SER A 131 8.52 -20.35 -1.30
N GLU A 132 9.63 -19.92 -1.92
CA GLU A 132 10.90 -19.72 -1.20
C GLU A 132 10.91 -18.47 -0.32
N LEU A 133 10.05 -17.49 -0.62
CA LEU A 133 9.88 -16.29 0.19
C LEU A 133 9.05 -16.52 1.46
N GLU A 134 8.26 -17.60 1.52
CA GLU A 134 7.43 -17.88 2.68
C GLU A 134 8.26 -17.99 3.96
N GLY A 135 7.91 -17.19 4.97
CA GLY A 135 8.59 -17.16 6.26
C GLY A 135 10.00 -16.57 6.22
N LYS A 136 10.45 -15.99 5.09
CA LYS A 136 11.79 -15.41 5.00
C LYS A 136 11.89 -14.11 5.77
N VAL A 137 12.97 -13.98 6.53
CA VAL A 137 13.41 -12.70 7.06
C VAL A 137 14.35 -12.06 6.04
N ILE A 138 14.00 -10.88 5.56
CA ILE A 138 14.84 -10.04 4.71
C ILE A 138 15.39 -8.87 5.52
N GLN A 139 16.58 -8.41 5.18
CA GLN A 139 17.23 -7.27 5.81
C GLN A 139 17.48 -6.17 4.78
N SER A 140 17.34 -4.92 5.24
CA SER A 140 17.79 -3.73 4.50
C SER A 140 19.31 -3.74 4.31
N GLU A 141 19.79 -3.10 3.26
CA GLU A 141 21.20 -3.10 2.86
C GLU A 141 22.10 -2.40 3.89
N ASN A 142 21.57 -1.36 4.56
CA ASN A 142 22.26 -0.71 5.68
C ASN A 142 22.20 -1.51 6.99
N GLY A 143 21.50 -2.64 6.99
CA GLY A 143 21.37 -3.52 8.14
C GLY A 143 20.42 -3.04 9.24
N LEU A 144 19.82 -1.85 9.13
CA LEU A 144 19.08 -1.18 10.21
C LEU A 144 17.63 -1.62 10.39
N LYS A 145 17.08 -2.39 9.44
CA LYS A 145 15.70 -2.92 9.48
C LYS A 145 15.63 -4.34 8.94
N LYS A 146 14.82 -5.18 9.59
CA LYS A 146 14.47 -6.51 9.13
C LYS A 146 12.97 -6.56 8.85
N ALA A 147 12.55 -7.45 7.96
CA ALA A 147 11.15 -7.72 7.73
C ALA A 147 10.91 -9.20 7.50
N THR A 148 9.81 -9.71 8.03
CA THR A 148 9.35 -11.07 7.75
C THR A 148 8.37 -11.03 6.59
N ILE A 149 8.60 -11.88 5.60
CA ILE A 149 7.70 -12.09 4.47
C ILE A 149 6.82 -13.30 4.76
N THR A 150 5.52 -13.09 4.63
CA THR A 150 4.53 -14.17 4.61
C THR A 150 3.75 -14.07 3.30
N THR A 151 3.40 -15.21 2.76
CA THR A 151 2.72 -15.38 1.48
C THR A 151 1.55 -16.32 1.72
N ASN A 152 0.46 -16.08 1.02
CA ASN A 152 -0.66 -17.00 0.99
C ASN A 152 -1.17 -17.07 -0.45
N VAL A 153 -2.24 -17.84 -0.66
CA VAL A 153 -2.90 -17.88 -1.97
C VAL A 153 -3.28 -16.46 -2.39
N ARG A 154 -2.62 -15.95 -3.45
CA ARG A 154 -2.84 -14.63 -4.03
C ARG A 154 -2.55 -13.45 -3.10
N SER A 155 -1.67 -13.63 -2.11
CA SER A 155 -1.24 -12.50 -1.27
C SER A 155 0.20 -12.61 -0.79
N ILE A 156 0.73 -11.44 -0.45
CA ILE A 156 2.01 -11.28 0.22
C ILE A 156 1.86 -10.22 1.31
N GLU A 157 2.55 -10.43 2.42
CA GLU A 157 2.66 -9.50 3.52
C GLU A 157 4.13 -9.38 3.93
N MET A 158 4.61 -8.15 4.04
CA MET A 158 5.89 -7.79 4.63
C MET A 158 5.60 -7.08 5.95
N SER A 159 6.14 -7.60 7.04
CA SER A 159 6.03 -7.00 8.38
C SER A 159 7.43 -6.63 8.86
N VAL A 160 7.67 -5.34 9.02
CA VAL A 160 8.96 -4.79 9.44
C VAL A 160 9.07 -4.90 10.95
N THR A 161 10.22 -5.40 11.41
CA THR A 161 10.59 -5.42 12.82
C THR A 161 11.71 -4.40 13.00
N PRO A 162 11.48 -3.31 13.77
CA PRO A 162 12.54 -2.40 14.16
C PRO A 162 13.64 -3.17 14.90
N PHE A 163 14.88 -2.72 14.77
CA PHE A 163 15.90 -3.15 15.73
C PHE A 163 15.62 -2.41 17.04
N GLU A 164 15.64 -3.15 18.15
CA GLU A 164 15.70 -2.57 19.50
C GLU A 164 17.01 -1.80 19.69
#